data_AF-A0A8H7NXZ7-F1
#
_entry.id   AF-A0A8H7NXZ7-F1
#
_cell.length_a   1.000
_cell.length_b   1.000
_cell.length_c   1.000
_cell.angle_alpha   90.00
_cell.angle_beta   90.00
_cell.angle_gamma   90.00
#
_symmetry.space_group_name_H-M   'P 1'
#
loop_
_entity.id
_entity.type
_entity.pdbx_description
1 polymer ?
#
loop_
_entity_poly.entity_id
_entity_poly.type
_entity_poly.pdbx_seq_one_letter_code
_entity_poly.pdbx_strand_id
1 'polypeptide(L)'
;MIEGEGWDKLNVIELSSINEHMQKFALGVITRCGFGMPFHWVSPDDPDMSYEEALATASSGAIARLATPRIAYRLPIKRLRKVDKANKRLAVLMRQFVETRRSELAGNHEADDATGHDIFTRLVYASQLEGEKGLTDSELVRLAHLTPLTADFYMTTAHTLSATLALLALHNEEQDTTVKNILDVLRDGRDPTFDDYPKLEHVRACFLEAARMFREYTIFRTHALCETACPCSCRQPCNTRHRRGRCAEPASYERQQAACRPAWRQDSHRHDRHT
;
A
#
# COMPACT_ATOMS: atom_id res chain seq x y z
N MET A 1 -16.51 -3.22 -6.42
CA MET A 1 -16.08 -2.27 -7.46
C MET A 1 -17.01 -2.35 -8.65
N ILE A 2 -16.93 -3.40 -9.48
CA ILE A 2 -17.70 -3.52 -10.73
C ILE A 2 -19.20 -3.25 -10.54
N GLU A 3 -19.86 -4.00 -9.65
CA GLU A 3 -21.28 -3.79 -9.34
C GLU A 3 -21.56 -2.43 -8.69
N GLY A 4 -20.67 -1.98 -7.80
CA GLY A 4 -20.83 -0.73 -7.06
C GLY A 4 -20.71 0.53 -7.93
N GLU A 5 -19.96 0.45 -9.03
CA GLU A 5 -19.88 1.49 -10.05
C GLU A 5 -20.87 1.27 -11.21
N GLY A 6 -21.64 0.17 -11.19
CA GLY A 6 -22.58 -0.19 -12.26
C GLY A 6 -21.91 -0.54 -13.60
N TRP A 7 -20.64 -0.93 -13.57
CA TRP A 7 -19.85 -1.26 -14.77
C TRP A 7 -20.26 -2.58 -15.41
N ASP A 8 -20.93 -3.45 -14.65
CA ASP A 8 -21.49 -4.73 -15.12
C ASP A 8 -22.50 -4.57 -16.27
N LYS A 9 -23.10 -3.38 -16.42
CA LYS A 9 -24.14 -3.10 -17.41
C LYS A 9 -23.62 -2.35 -18.64
N LEU A 10 -22.35 -1.97 -18.64
CA LEU A 10 -21.77 -1.09 -19.64
C LEU A 10 -20.71 -1.84 -20.46
N ASN A 11 -20.78 -1.71 -21.78
CA ASN A 11 -19.77 -2.27 -22.69
C ASN A 11 -18.51 -1.38 -22.79
N VAL A 12 -18.66 -0.08 -22.51
CA VAL A 12 -17.58 0.92 -22.54
C VAL A 12 -17.71 1.78 -21.29
N ILE A 13 -16.58 2.00 -20.61
CA ILE A 13 -16.51 2.77 -19.37
C ILE A 13 -15.55 3.93 -19.61
N GLU A 14 -16.04 5.16 -19.45
CA GLU A 14 -15.21 6.36 -19.48
C GLU A 14 -14.82 6.76 -18.06
N LEU A 15 -13.52 6.78 -17.77
CA LEU A 15 -12.97 7.15 -16.47
C LEU A 15 -12.18 8.44 -16.59
N SER A 16 -12.49 9.42 -15.74
CA SER A 16 -11.70 10.65 -15.62
C SER A 16 -10.33 10.38 -15.00
N SER A 17 -10.28 9.49 -13.99
CA SER A 17 -9.06 9.08 -13.30
C SER A 17 -9.17 7.66 -12.77
N ILE A 18 -8.32 6.77 -13.27
CA ILE A 18 -8.20 5.39 -12.75
C ILE A 18 -7.60 5.37 -11.33
N ASN A 19 -6.80 6.38 -10.99
CA ASN A 19 -6.09 6.42 -9.71
C ASN A 19 -7.04 6.54 -8.51
N GLU A 20 -8.16 7.27 -8.64
CA GLU A 20 -9.17 7.34 -7.57
C GLU A 20 -9.76 5.96 -7.26
N HIS A 21 -10.03 5.17 -8.31
CA HIS A 21 -10.54 3.81 -8.19
C HIS A 21 -9.48 2.87 -7.61
N MET A 22 -8.22 2.97 -8.05
CA MET A 22 -7.13 2.15 -7.52
C MET A 22 -6.81 2.47 -6.06
N GLN A 23 -6.90 3.73 -5.65
CA GLN A 23 -6.73 4.13 -4.24
C GLN A 23 -7.82 3.52 -3.37
N LYS A 24 -9.07 3.59 -3.81
CA LYS A 24 -10.21 2.98 -3.11
C LYS A 24 -10.11 1.45 -3.08
N PHE A 25 -9.66 0.84 -4.17
CA PHE A 25 -9.41 -0.60 -4.25
C PHE A 25 -8.33 -1.06 -3.28
N ALA A 26 -7.15 -0.42 -3.31
CA ALA A 26 -6.05 -0.74 -2.41
C ALA A 26 -6.45 -0.52 -0.93
N LEU A 27 -7.23 0.54 -0.65
CA LEU A 27 -7.78 0.82 0.67
C LEU A 27 -8.71 -0.31 1.14
N GLY A 28 -9.56 -0.81 0.26
CA GLY A 28 -10.46 -1.92 0.56
C GLY A 28 -9.71 -3.23 0.84
N VAL A 29 -8.67 -3.53 0.06
CA VAL A 29 -7.83 -4.71 0.27
C VAL A 29 -7.15 -4.66 1.63
N ILE A 30 -6.49 -3.55 1.99
CA ILE A 30 -5.82 -3.47 3.30
C ILE A 30 -6.81 -3.44 4.46
N THR A 31 -7.97 -2.80 4.30
CA THR A 31 -9.02 -2.77 5.33
C THR A 31 -9.55 -4.17 5.63
N ARG A 32 -9.78 -4.98 4.60
CA ARG A 32 -10.30 -6.35 4.76
C ARG A 32 -9.21 -7.35 5.15
N CYS A 33 -8.08 -7.38 4.45
CA CYS A 33 -7.05 -8.39 4.67
C CYS A 33 -6.07 -8.01 5.78
N GLY A 34 -5.79 -6.71 5.95
CA GLY A 34 -4.89 -6.21 6.98
C GLY A 34 -5.57 -6.09 8.34
N PHE A 35 -6.82 -5.63 8.36
CA PHE A 35 -7.57 -5.35 9.60
C PHE A 35 -8.82 -6.21 9.78
N GLY A 36 -9.18 -7.12 8.86
CA GLY A 36 -10.39 -7.92 9.03
C GLY A 36 -11.67 -7.09 9.12
N MET A 37 -11.65 -5.84 8.64
CA MET A 37 -12.79 -4.92 8.74
C MET A 37 -13.63 -4.96 7.47
N PRO A 38 -14.96 -4.85 7.57
CA PRO A 38 -15.80 -4.73 6.40
C PRO A 38 -15.45 -3.44 5.65
N PHE A 39 -15.33 -3.54 4.33
CA PHE A 39 -15.14 -2.40 3.45
C PHE A 39 -16.25 -2.37 2.41
N HIS A 40 -17.00 -1.27 2.39
CA HIS A 40 -18.08 -1.07 1.43
C HIS A 40 -17.58 -0.23 0.28
N TRP A 41 -17.78 -0.71 -0.95
CA TRP A 41 -17.38 0.05 -2.12
C TRP A 41 -18.21 1.32 -2.26
N VAL A 42 -19.51 1.27 -2.00
CA VAL A 42 -20.34 2.48 -1.89
C VAL A 42 -20.46 2.78 -0.41
N SER A 43 -19.85 3.88 0.04
CA SER A 43 -19.90 4.27 1.45
C SER A 43 -21.35 4.59 1.83
N PRO A 44 -21.84 4.06 2.96
CA PRO A 44 -23.13 4.50 3.50
C PRO A 44 -23.05 5.98 3.92
N ASP A 45 -24.17 6.69 3.83
CA ASP A 45 -24.27 8.09 4.27
C ASP A 45 -24.09 8.16 5.80
N ASP A 46 -22.85 8.35 6.27
CA ASP A 46 -22.55 8.66 7.66
C ASP A 46 -22.63 10.19 7.86
N PRO A 47 -23.49 10.71 8.75
CA PRO A 47 -23.66 12.14 8.96
C PRO A 47 -22.41 12.86 9.51
N ASP A 48 -21.41 12.14 10.05
CA ASP A 48 -20.22 12.77 10.62
C ASP A 48 -18.98 12.66 9.73
N MET A 49 -18.51 11.43 9.46
CA MET A 49 -17.42 11.07 8.55
C MET A 49 -17.27 9.54 8.55
N SER A 50 -17.40 8.91 7.38
CA SER A 50 -17.22 7.46 7.24
C SER A 50 -15.77 7.05 7.55
N TYR A 51 -15.54 5.76 7.84
CA TYR A 51 -14.18 5.25 8.05
C TYR A 51 -13.29 5.50 6.82
N GLU A 52 -13.82 5.30 5.62
CA GLU A 52 -13.07 5.50 4.37
C GLU A 52 -12.70 6.97 4.18
N GLU A 53 -13.63 7.90 4.42
CA GLU A 53 -13.35 9.34 4.34
C GLU A 53 -12.36 9.78 5.42
N ALA A 54 -12.50 9.27 6.65
CA ALA A 54 -11.59 9.56 7.76
C ALA A 54 -10.17 9.10 7.44
N LEU A 55 -10.02 7.89 6.89
CA LEU A 55 -8.73 7.33 6.53
C LEU A 55 -8.08 8.07 5.35
N ALA A 56 -8.83 8.30 4.25
CA ALA A 56 -8.31 9.03 3.09
C ALA A 56 -7.91 10.49 3.45
N THR A 57 -8.72 11.16 4.29
CA THR A 57 -8.45 12.52 4.75
C THR A 57 -7.26 12.57 5.73
N ALA A 58 -7.13 11.60 6.62
CA ALA A 58 -6.01 11.53 7.55
C ALA A 58 -4.69 11.29 6.82
N SER A 59 -4.68 10.39 5.84
CA SER A 59 -3.50 10.01 5.04
C SER A 59 -3.04 11.13 4.10
N SER A 60 -3.95 11.73 3.32
CA SER A 60 -3.62 12.91 2.50
C SER A 60 -3.15 14.11 3.34
N GLY A 61 -3.59 14.18 4.60
CA GLY A 61 -3.17 15.16 5.59
C GLY A 61 -1.89 14.81 6.35
N ALA A 62 -1.26 13.65 6.12
CA ALA A 62 -0.14 13.16 6.92
C ALA A 62 1.09 14.09 6.83
N ILE A 63 1.45 14.54 5.63
CA ILE A 63 2.55 15.50 5.42
C ILE A 63 2.26 16.82 6.16
N ALA A 64 1.03 17.33 6.04
CA ALA A 64 0.62 18.53 6.77
C ALA A 64 0.73 18.30 8.29
N ARG A 65 0.32 17.14 8.79
CA ARG A 65 0.41 16.80 10.22
C ARG A 65 1.83 16.66 10.74
N LEU A 66 2.75 16.16 9.92
CA LEU A 66 4.16 16.07 10.26
C LEU A 66 4.85 17.44 10.24
N ALA A 67 4.55 18.26 9.23
CA ALA A 67 5.18 19.56 9.03
C ALA A 67 4.62 20.66 9.94
N THR A 68 3.37 20.54 10.41
CA THR A 68 2.69 21.62 11.12
C THR A 68 2.80 21.44 12.65
N PRO A 69 3.33 22.42 13.40
CA PRO A 69 3.36 22.38 14.86
C PRO A 69 1.96 22.24 15.47
N ARG A 70 1.84 21.52 16.60
CA ARG A 70 0.55 21.29 17.29
C ARG A 70 -0.24 22.58 17.61
N ILE A 71 0.46 23.69 17.82
CA ILE A 71 -0.17 24.99 18.12
C ILE A 71 -0.98 25.52 16.93
N ALA A 72 -0.54 25.26 15.69
CA ALA A 72 -1.22 25.72 14.49
C ALA A 72 -2.62 25.09 14.30
N TYR A 73 -2.86 23.91 14.90
CA TYR A 73 -4.18 23.27 14.92
C TYR A 73 -5.20 24.01 15.79
N ARG A 74 -4.76 24.96 16.63
CA ARG A 74 -5.67 25.88 17.35
C ARG A 74 -6.19 27.01 16.47
N LEU A 75 -5.56 27.26 15.31
CA LEU A 75 -5.97 28.30 14.37
C LEU A 75 -7.24 27.88 13.59
N PRO A 76 -8.08 28.84 13.15
CA PRO A 76 -9.31 28.55 12.40
C PRO A 76 -9.09 28.15 10.93
N ILE A 77 -8.06 27.36 10.64
CA ILE A 77 -7.76 26.89 9.27
C ILE A 77 -8.60 25.66 8.95
N LYS A 78 -9.55 25.80 8.01
CA LYS A 78 -10.52 24.74 7.63
C LYS A 78 -9.83 23.40 7.29
N ARG A 79 -8.75 23.44 6.51
CA ARG A 79 -8.01 22.23 6.09
C ARG A 79 -7.35 21.51 7.28
N LEU A 80 -6.70 22.24 8.18
CA LEU A 80 -6.09 21.65 9.38
C LEU A 80 -7.15 21.07 10.32
N ARG A 81 -8.29 21.76 10.48
CA ARG A 81 -9.42 21.24 11.26
C ARG A 81 -10.01 19.97 10.67
N LYS A 82 -10.16 19.89 9.33
CA LYS A 82 -10.63 18.67 8.66
C LYS A 82 -9.68 17.50 8.90
N VAL A 83 -8.37 17.72 8.73
CA VAL A 83 -7.33 16.70 9.01
C VAL A 83 -7.33 16.29 10.48
N ASP A 84 -7.48 17.22 11.42
CA ASP A 84 -7.56 16.92 12.85
C ASP A 84 -8.82 16.13 13.21
N LYS A 85 -9.99 16.51 12.67
CA LYS A 85 -11.25 15.77 12.83
C LYS A 85 -11.11 14.32 12.32
N ALA A 86 -10.59 14.15 11.10
CA ALA A 86 -10.37 12.84 10.50
C ALA A 86 -9.44 11.95 11.34
N ASN A 87 -8.34 12.51 11.83
CA ASN A 87 -7.43 11.80 12.72
C ASN A 87 -8.04 11.49 14.10
N LYS A 88 -8.92 12.34 14.64
CA LYS A 88 -9.61 12.02 15.89
C LYS A 88 -10.62 10.89 15.68
N ARG A 89 -11.40 10.95 14.60
CA ARG A 89 -12.36 9.92 14.21
C ARG A 89 -11.68 8.57 14.02
N LEU A 90 -10.61 8.54 13.22
CA LEU A 90 -9.85 7.32 12.97
C LEU A 90 -9.25 6.73 14.25
N ALA A 91 -8.77 7.57 15.18
CA ALA A 91 -8.22 7.09 16.46
C ALA A 91 -9.29 6.48 17.36
N VAL A 92 -10.52 7.01 17.32
CA VAL A 92 -11.67 6.43 18.05
C VAL A 92 -12.07 5.09 17.45
N LEU A 93 -12.20 5.02 16.12
CA LEU A 93 -12.55 3.79 15.41
C LEU A 93 -11.50 2.69 15.65
N MET A 94 -10.21 3.03 15.61
CA MET A 94 -9.14 2.06 15.87
C MET A 94 -9.12 1.56 17.32
N ARG A 95 -9.45 2.40 18.30
CA ARG A 95 -9.59 1.95 19.70
C ARG A 95 -10.75 0.99 19.87
N GLN A 96 -11.90 1.31 19.29
CA GLN A 96 -13.07 0.43 19.30
C GLN A 96 -12.72 -0.91 18.67
N PHE A 97 -11.96 -0.90 17.58
CA PHE A 97 -11.52 -2.10 16.90
C PHE A 97 -10.58 -2.96 17.75
N VAL A 98 -9.56 -2.37 18.39
CA VAL A 98 -8.68 -3.08 19.34
C VAL A 98 -9.49 -3.74 20.45
N GLU A 99 -10.45 -3.01 21.03
CA GLU A 99 -11.28 -3.52 22.12
C GLU A 99 -12.15 -4.69 21.66
N THR A 100 -12.83 -4.55 20.52
CA THR A 100 -13.63 -5.64 19.94
C THR A 100 -12.78 -6.89 19.73
N ARG A 101 -11.59 -6.78 19.12
CA ARG A 101 -10.71 -7.93 18.90
C ARG A 101 -10.21 -8.57 20.18
N ARG A 102 -9.87 -7.78 21.20
CA ARG A 102 -9.50 -8.33 22.51
C ARG A 102 -10.66 -9.11 23.13
N SER A 103 -11.89 -8.61 23.02
CA SER A 103 -13.08 -9.28 23.54
C SER A 103 -13.38 -10.59 22.81
N GLU A 104 -13.22 -10.62 21.49
CA GLU A 104 -13.38 -11.83 20.66
C GLU A 104 -12.33 -12.90 21.03
N LEU A 105 -11.08 -12.49 21.20
CA LEU A 105 -9.98 -13.37 21.59
C LEU A 105 -10.09 -13.89 23.03
N ALA A 106 -10.74 -13.14 23.93
CA ALA A 106 -10.99 -13.58 25.30
C ALA A 106 -12.11 -14.64 25.39
N GLY A 107 -13.02 -14.69 24.41
CA GLY A 107 -14.15 -15.63 24.37
C GLY A 107 -13.86 -16.96 23.66
N ASN A 108 -12.88 -17.01 22.75
CA ASN A 108 -12.57 -18.20 21.94
C ASN A 108 -11.24 -18.85 22.35
N HIS A 109 -11.30 -19.98 23.06
CA HIS A 109 -10.15 -20.75 23.53
C HIS A 109 -9.57 -21.75 22.50
N GLU A 110 -10.12 -21.84 21.30
CA GLU A 110 -9.58 -22.73 20.25
C GLU A 110 -8.75 -21.92 19.24
N ALA A 111 -7.44 -22.09 19.34
CA ALA A 111 -6.40 -21.26 18.72
C ALA A 111 -6.38 -21.25 17.18
N ASP A 112 -7.08 -22.19 16.53
CA ASP A 112 -6.98 -22.40 15.08
C ASP A 112 -8.05 -21.66 14.26
N ASP A 113 -9.23 -21.39 14.82
CA ASP A 113 -10.33 -20.67 14.16
C ASP A 113 -10.51 -19.24 14.71
N ALA A 114 -10.02 -18.99 15.94
CA ALA A 114 -10.07 -17.69 16.60
C ALA A 114 -8.99 -16.69 16.11
N THR A 115 -7.90 -17.19 15.52
CA THR A 115 -6.89 -16.34 14.89
C THR A 115 -7.37 -15.93 13.52
N GLY A 116 -8.26 -14.93 13.49
CA GLY A 116 -8.68 -14.27 12.25
C GLY A 116 -7.48 -14.10 11.31
N HIS A 117 -7.65 -14.42 10.03
CA HIS A 117 -6.55 -14.45 9.06
C HIS A 117 -5.94 -13.06 8.79
N ASP A 118 -6.43 -12.00 9.43
CA ASP A 118 -5.92 -10.65 9.27
C ASP A 118 -4.70 -10.34 10.15
N ILE A 119 -3.88 -9.43 9.66
CA ILE A 119 -2.60 -9.07 10.26
C ILE A 119 -2.81 -8.44 11.65
N PHE A 120 -3.85 -7.62 11.80
CA PHE A 120 -4.08 -6.89 13.04
C PHE A 120 -4.56 -7.80 14.18
N THR A 121 -5.47 -8.72 13.91
CA THR A 121 -5.92 -9.72 14.89
C THR A 121 -4.74 -10.55 15.39
N ARG A 122 -3.85 -10.97 14.48
CA ARG A 122 -2.60 -11.68 14.86
C ARG A 122 -1.67 -10.83 15.72
N LEU A 123 -1.56 -9.52 15.45
CA LEU A 123 -0.76 -8.59 16.24
C LEU A 123 -1.33 -8.41 17.66
N VAL A 124 -2.65 -8.27 17.78
CA VAL A 124 -3.35 -8.16 19.07
C VAL A 124 -3.16 -9.45 19.87
N TYR A 125 -3.33 -10.61 19.23
CA TYR A 125 -3.14 -11.91 19.86
C TYR A 125 -1.69 -12.11 20.35
N ALA A 126 -0.69 -11.86 19.50
CA ALA A 126 0.72 -11.94 19.89
C ALA A 126 1.05 -10.99 21.05
N SER A 127 0.48 -9.78 21.03
CA SER A 127 0.62 -8.82 22.11
C SER A 127 0.02 -9.31 23.43
N GLN A 128 -1.07 -10.08 23.41
CA GLN A 128 -1.65 -10.67 24.62
C GLN A 128 -0.78 -11.80 25.17
N LEU A 129 -0.21 -12.64 24.28
CA LEU A 129 0.70 -13.72 24.67
C LEU A 129 1.98 -13.22 25.35
N GLU A 130 2.48 -12.05 24.94
CA GLU A 130 3.69 -11.46 25.52
C GLU A 130 3.45 -10.73 26.87
N GLY A 131 2.20 -10.59 27.31
CA GLY A 131 1.84 -9.99 28.60
C GLY A 131 2.43 -8.59 28.77
N GLU A 132 3.24 -8.38 29.82
CA GLU A 132 3.88 -7.09 30.12
C GLU A 132 4.89 -6.62 29.06
N LYS A 133 5.38 -7.53 28.20
CA LYS A 133 6.28 -7.19 27.09
C LYS A 133 5.54 -6.92 25.78
N GLY A 134 4.23 -7.20 25.75
CA GLY A 134 3.39 -6.97 24.58
C GLY A 134 3.13 -5.48 24.33
N LEU A 135 2.58 -5.21 23.15
CA LEU A 135 2.21 -3.86 22.74
C LEU A 135 1.08 -3.30 23.59
N THR A 136 1.23 -2.06 24.03
CA THR A 136 0.15 -1.33 24.68
C THR A 136 -0.95 -0.98 23.68
N ASP A 137 -2.18 -0.73 24.14
CA ASP A 137 -3.27 -0.28 23.25
C ASP A 137 -2.92 1.01 22.53
N SER A 138 -2.14 1.87 23.17
CA SER A 138 -1.65 3.11 22.56
C SER A 138 -0.66 2.86 21.42
N GLU A 139 0.09 1.76 21.48
CA GLU A 139 1.02 1.32 20.44
C GLU A 139 0.28 0.57 19.35
N LEU A 140 -0.67 -0.30 19.67
CA LEU A 140 -1.53 -0.98 18.69
C LEU A 140 -2.34 0.01 17.87
N VAL A 141 -2.98 0.99 18.53
CA VAL A 141 -3.70 2.07 17.85
C VAL A 141 -2.75 2.90 17.01
N ARG A 142 -1.54 3.21 17.50
CA ARG A 142 -0.54 3.92 16.70
C ARG A 142 -0.06 3.08 15.52
N LEU A 143 0.03 1.76 15.68
CA LEU A 143 0.42 0.86 14.61
C LEU A 143 -0.64 0.79 13.50
N ALA A 144 -1.91 0.81 13.90
CA ALA A 144 -3.06 0.89 12.99
C ALA A 144 -3.24 2.28 12.35
N HIS A 145 -2.98 3.35 13.12
CA HIS A 145 -3.27 4.74 12.77
C HIS A 145 -2.13 5.45 12.04
N LEU A 146 -0.88 5.22 12.45
CA LEU A 146 0.27 6.10 12.19
C LEU A 146 1.44 5.45 11.45
N THR A 147 1.40 4.17 11.13
CA THR A 147 2.53 3.44 10.48
C THR A 147 2.21 2.99 9.06
N PRO A 148 3.24 2.59 8.28
CA PRO A 148 3.16 2.20 6.86
C PRO A 148 2.12 1.12 6.48
N LEU A 149 1.51 0.46 7.48
CA LEU A 149 0.56 -0.62 7.30
C LEU A 149 -0.74 -0.18 6.60
N THR A 150 -1.21 1.06 6.81
CA THR A 150 -2.42 1.58 6.14
C THR A 150 -2.09 2.64 5.11
N ALA A 151 -1.62 3.81 5.57
CA ALA A 151 -1.45 5.00 4.73
C ALA A 151 -0.45 4.79 3.58
N ASP A 152 0.73 4.23 3.88
CA ASP A 152 1.76 4.03 2.86
C ASP A 152 1.39 2.85 1.94
N PHE A 153 0.79 1.79 2.48
CA PHE A 153 0.43 0.61 1.69
C PHE A 153 -0.61 0.90 0.61
N TYR A 154 -1.72 1.56 0.95
CA TYR A 154 -2.79 1.72 -0.05
C TYR A 154 -2.40 2.74 -1.14
N MET A 155 -1.69 3.81 -0.78
CA MET A 155 -1.26 4.82 -1.75
C MET A 155 -0.23 4.24 -2.72
N THR A 156 0.75 3.51 -2.20
CA THR A 156 1.83 2.91 -3.01
C THR A 156 1.35 1.80 -3.94
N THR A 157 0.47 0.95 -3.42
CA THR A 157 -0.15 -0.10 -4.22
C THR A 157 -1.03 0.52 -5.30
N ALA A 158 -1.84 1.52 -4.96
CA ALA A 158 -2.70 2.20 -5.92
C ALA A 158 -1.94 2.91 -7.03
N HIS A 159 -0.81 3.57 -6.69
CA HIS A 159 0.04 4.22 -7.67
C HIS A 159 0.66 3.21 -8.63
N THR A 160 1.19 2.10 -8.09
CA THR A 160 1.75 1.02 -8.90
C THR A 160 0.70 0.41 -9.82
N LEU A 161 -0.49 0.10 -9.32
CA LEU A 161 -1.60 -0.43 -10.13
C LEU A 161 -2.03 0.55 -11.22
N SER A 162 -2.15 1.84 -10.90
CA SER A 162 -2.51 2.88 -11.86
C SER A 162 -1.46 3.00 -12.96
N ALA A 163 -0.18 2.98 -12.58
CA ALA A 163 0.93 3.01 -13.52
C ALA A 163 0.96 1.76 -14.41
N THR A 164 0.72 0.57 -13.86
CA THR A 164 0.62 -0.66 -14.65
C THR A 164 -0.52 -0.58 -15.67
N LEU A 165 -1.72 -0.14 -15.27
CA LEU A 165 -2.86 0.00 -16.17
C LEU A 165 -2.58 1.03 -17.27
N ALA A 166 -1.96 2.16 -16.92
CA ALA A 166 -1.58 3.19 -17.88
C ALA A 166 -0.55 2.68 -18.89
N LEU A 167 0.46 1.93 -18.43
CA LEU A 167 1.44 1.30 -19.31
C LEU A 167 0.74 0.31 -20.24
N LEU A 168 -0.03 -0.66 -19.72
CA LEU A 168 -0.74 -1.64 -20.53
C LEU A 168 -1.63 -1.00 -21.62
N ALA A 169 -2.31 0.11 -21.29
CA ALA A 169 -3.11 0.86 -22.26
C ALA A 169 -2.29 1.55 -23.37
N LEU A 170 -1.01 1.83 -23.12
CA LEU A 170 -0.11 2.45 -24.10
C LEU A 170 0.61 1.42 -24.99
N HIS A 171 0.78 0.16 -24.54
CA HIS A 171 1.44 -0.87 -25.35
C HIS A 171 0.58 -2.15 -25.42
N ASN A 172 -0.26 -2.17 -26.45
CA ASN A 172 -1.25 -3.22 -26.68
C ASN A 172 -0.63 -4.64 -26.80
N GLU A 173 0.57 -4.78 -27.36
CA GLU A 173 1.22 -6.11 -27.48
C GLU A 173 1.49 -6.77 -26.11
N GLU A 174 1.87 -5.95 -25.14
CA GLU A 174 2.13 -6.39 -23.78
C GLU A 174 0.81 -6.67 -23.06
N GLN A 175 -0.22 -5.86 -23.31
CA GLN A 175 -1.58 -6.10 -22.83
C GLN A 175 -2.15 -7.43 -23.33
N ASP A 176 -2.03 -7.72 -24.62
CA ASP A 176 -2.48 -8.98 -25.22
C ASP A 176 -1.75 -10.18 -24.61
N THR A 177 -0.45 -10.03 -24.36
CA THR A 177 0.36 -11.05 -23.69
C THR A 177 -0.09 -11.26 -22.24
N THR A 178 -0.41 -10.20 -21.50
CA THR A 178 -0.95 -10.27 -20.14
C THR A 178 -2.30 -10.98 -20.12
N VAL A 179 -3.21 -10.61 -21.01
CA VAL A 179 -4.54 -11.23 -21.12
C VAL A 179 -4.40 -12.72 -21.43
N LYS A 180 -3.54 -13.08 -22.39
CA LYS A 180 -3.26 -14.47 -22.72
C LYS A 180 -2.72 -15.25 -21.52
N ASN A 181 -1.76 -14.69 -20.77
CA ASN A 181 -1.22 -15.33 -19.58
C ASN A 181 -2.30 -15.56 -18.51
N ILE A 182 -3.19 -14.59 -18.29
CA ILE A 182 -4.32 -14.72 -17.36
C ILE A 182 -5.26 -15.85 -17.81
N LEU A 183 -5.68 -15.85 -19.08
CA LEU A 183 -6.58 -16.86 -19.63
C LEU A 183 -5.97 -18.26 -19.65
N ASP A 184 -4.66 -18.37 -19.86
CA ASP A 184 -3.95 -19.65 -19.85
C ASP A 184 -3.86 -20.27 -18.45
N VAL A 185 -3.78 -19.44 -17.40
CA VAL A 185 -3.73 -19.88 -16.00
C VAL A 185 -5.14 -20.10 -15.43
N LEU A 186 -6.09 -19.24 -15.78
CA LEU A 186 -7.47 -19.23 -15.27
C LEU A 186 -8.48 -19.64 -16.36
N ARG A 187 -8.22 -20.78 -17.01
CA ARG A 187 -8.97 -21.26 -18.20
C ARG A 187 -10.45 -21.48 -17.96
N ASP A 188 -10.81 -21.79 -16.73
CA ASP A 188 -12.16 -22.07 -16.25
C ASP A 188 -12.92 -20.82 -15.79
N GLY A 189 -12.29 -19.64 -15.84
CA GLY A 189 -12.90 -18.38 -15.40
C GLY A 189 -13.16 -18.32 -13.90
N ARG A 190 -12.55 -19.22 -13.12
CA ARG A 190 -12.64 -19.19 -11.65
C ARG A 190 -11.84 -18.01 -11.08
N ASP A 191 -12.12 -17.71 -9.81
CA ASP A 191 -11.30 -16.78 -9.06
C ASP A 191 -9.87 -17.32 -8.83
N PRO A 192 -8.85 -16.44 -8.90
CA PRO A 192 -7.46 -16.82 -8.67
C PRO A 192 -7.24 -17.29 -7.23
N THR A 193 -6.45 -18.34 -7.06
CA THR A 193 -5.99 -18.80 -5.73
C THR A 193 -4.51 -18.47 -5.53
N PHE A 194 -4.01 -18.65 -4.32
CA PHE A 194 -2.59 -18.39 -4.00
C PHE A 194 -1.62 -19.22 -4.85
N ASP A 195 -2.01 -20.46 -5.22
CA ASP A 195 -1.20 -21.37 -6.03
C ASP A 195 -1.05 -20.93 -7.49
N ASP A 196 -1.87 -19.99 -7.95
CA ASP A 196 -1.78 -19.45 -9.31
C ASP A 196 -0.82 -18.27 -9.42
N TYR A 197 -0.55 -17.59 -8.30
CA TYR A 197 0.36 -16.44 -8.26
C TYR A 197 1.71 -16.69 -8.96
N PRO A 198 2.43 -17.81 -8.75
CA PRO A 198 3.68 -18.06 -9.47
C PRO A 198 3.49 -18.26 -10.98
N LYS A 199 2.32 -18.71 -11.45
CA LYS A 199 2.03 -18.98 -12.87
C LYS A 199 1.66 -17.71 -13.65
N LEU A 200 1.23 -16.66 -12.94
CA LEU A 200 0.92 -15.34 -13.50
C LEU A 200 2.20 -14.50 -13.71
N GLU A 201 3.20 -15.10 -14.37
CA GLU A 201 4.55 -14.53 -14.50
C GLU A 201 4.53 -13.18 -15.24
N HIS A 202 3.76 -13.07 -16.31
CA HIS A 202 3.72 -11.85 -17.12
C HIS A 202 3.00 -10.72 -16.39
N VAL A 203 1.90 -11.02 -15.70
CA VAL A 203 1.20 -10.06 -14.83
C VAL A 203 2.15 -9.49 -13.77
N ARG A 204 2.92 -10.38 -13.11
CA ARG A 204 3.92 -9.97 -12.12
C ARG A 204 5.02 -9.11 -12.73
N ALA A 205 5.46 -9.44 -13.93
CA ALA A 205 6.45 -8.66 -14.67
C ALA A 205 5.96 -7.22 -14.92
N CYS A 206 4.69 -7.05 -15.34
CA CYS A 206 4.09 -5.74 -15.54
C CYS A 206 4.03 -4.90 -14.24
N PHE A 207 3.69 -5.51 -13.10
CA PHE A 207 3.70 -4.81 -11.81
C PHE A 207 5.12 -4.38 -11.41
N LEU A 208 6.10 -5.26 -11.57
CA LEU A 208 7.50 -4.97 -11.23
C LEU A 208 8.08 -3.87 -12.13
N GLU A 209 7.76 -3.89 -13.42
CA GLU A 209 8.23 -2.89 -14.36
C GLU A 209 7.60 -1.51 -14.11
N ALA A 210 6.29 -1.48 -13.82
CA ALA A 210 5.61 -0.25 -13.40
C ALA A 210 6.24 0.33 -12.13
N ALA A 211 6.51 -0.50 -11.11
CA ALA A 211 7.18 -0.06 -9.89
C ALA A 211 8.63 0.40 -10.12
N ARG A 212 9.33 -0.19 -11.11
CA ARG A 212 10.69 0.22 -11.49
C ARG A 212 10.71 1.59 -12.15
N MET A 213 9.77 1.84 -13.07
CA MET A 213 9.63 3.09 -13.82
C MET A 213 9.07 4.22 -12.95
N PHE A 214 8.01 3.94 -12.20
CA PHE A 214 7.26 4.90 -11.37
C PHE A 214 7.51 4.63 -9.89
N ARG A 215 8.75 4.86 -9.44
CA ARG A 215 9.12 4.70 -8.03
C ARG A 215 8.48 5.80 -7.19
N GLU A 216 7.52 5.43 -6.35
CA GLU A 216 6.90 6.35 -5.37
C GLU A 216 7.91 6.91 -4.36
N TYR A 217 8.87 6.08 -3.95
CA TYR A 217 9.96 6.50 -3.06
C TYR A 217 11.29 6.53 -3.79
N THR A 218 11.76 7.73 -4.11
CA THR A 218 13.06 7.94 -4.78
C THR A 218 14.24 7.90 -3.80
N ILE A 219 13.99 8.17 -2.50
CA ILE A 219 15.04 8.36 -1.49
C ILE A 219 14.78 7.47 -0.28
N PHE A 220 15.60 6.43 -0.11
CA PHE A 220 15.75 5.73 1.16
C PHE A 220 16.89 6.37 1.95
N ARG A 221 16.61 6.73 3.21
CA ARG A 221 17.61 7.31 4.11
C ARG A 221 17.97 6.29 5.17
N THR A 222 19.26 6.01 5.29
CA THR A 222 19.82 5.21 6.38
C THR A 222 20.84 6.04 7.15
N HIS A 223 20.99 5.71 8.42
CA HIS A 223 22.03 6.26 9.29
C HIS A 223 23.03 5.14 9.59
N ALA A 224 24.28 5.32 9.19
CA ALA A 224 25.34 4.37 9.51
C ALA A 224 25.70 4.48 11.00
N LEU A 225 25.40 3.43 11.77
CA LEU A 225 25.73 3.35 13.20
C LEU A 225 27.19 2.96 13.44
N CYS A 226 27.81 2.31 12.47
CA CYS A 226 29.23 1.94 12.46
C CYS A 226 29.86 2.32 11.11
N GLU A 227 31.19 2.37 11.06
CA GLU A 227 31.92 2.66 9.83
C GLU A 227 31.74 1.51 8.85
N THR A 228 31.26 1.83 7.65
CA THR A 228 31.05 0.85 6.58
C THR A 228 31.91 1.22 5.38
N ALA A 229 32.75 0.30 4.93
CA ALA A 229 33.44 0.42 3.66
C ALA A 229 32.44 0.13 2.54
N CYS A 230 32.17 1.12 1.69
CA CYS A 230 31.32 0.92 0.52
C CYS A 230 32.19 0.41 -0.66
N PRO A 231 31.63 -0.43 -1.57
CA PRO A 231 32.37 -1.02 -2.69
C PRO A 231 33.10 -0.01 -3.58
N CYS A 232 32.72 1.27 -3.54
CA CYS A 232 33.46 2.34 -4.22
C CYS A 232 34.77 2.79 -3.56
N SER A 233 35.38 1.98 -2.67
CA SER A 233 36.58 2.35 -1.87
C SER A 233 36.40 3.61 -1.01
N CYS A 234 35.15 3.99 -0.78
CA CYS A 234 34.70 5.16 -0.07
C CYS A 234 34.33 4.73 1.37
N ARG A 235 35.03 5.27 2.38
CA ARG A 235 34.68 5.05 3.80
C ARG A 235 33.53 5.97 4.18
N GLN A 236 32.46 5.40 4.76
CA GLN A 236 31.40 6.20 5.39
C GLN A 236 31.64 6.24 6.91
N PRO A 237 31.98 7.42 7.48
CA PRO A 237 32.12 7.56 8.93
C PRO A 237 30.79 7.33 9.65
N CYS A 238 30.86 6.87 10.91
CA CYS A 238 29.69 6.78 11.79
C CYS A 238 28.90 8.10 11.82
N ASN A 239 27.57 8.01 11.92
CA ASN A 239 26.63 9.14 11.96
C ASN A 239 26.58 10.02 10.71
N THR A 240 27.14 9.59 9.57
CA THR A 240 27.01 10.33 8.30
C THR A 240 25.79 9.86 7.51
N ARG A 241 25.12 10.83 6.85
CA ARG A 241 23.98 10.55 5.96
C ARG A 241 24.51 10.15 4.58
N HIS A 242 23.95 9.10 3.99
CA HIS A 242 24.30 8.68 2.64
C HIS A 242 23.96 9.80 1.62
N ARG A 243 24.97 10.43 1.03
CA ARG A 243 24.83 11.19 -0.23
C ARG A 243 25.00 10.20 -1.37
N ARG A 244 24.04 10.13 -2.30
CA ARG A 244 24.23 9.38 -3.56
C ARG A 244 25.27 10.13 -4.41
N GLY A 245 26.52 9.70 -4.34
CA GLY A 245 27.38 9.68 -5.53
C GLY A 245 26.98 8.48 -6.38
N ARG A 246 27.24 8.53 -7.70
CA ARG A 246 26.94 7.44 -8.66
C ARG A 246 27.53 6.11 -8.19
N CYS A 247 26.72 5.30 -7.52
CA CYS A 247 27.02 3.89 -7.24
C CYS A 247 26.26 3.07 -8.27
N ALA A 248 26.97 2.26 -9.06
CA ALA A 248 26.37 1.29 -9.97
C ALA A 248 25.57 0.25 -9.17
N GLU A 249 24.40 -0.15 -9.68
CA GLU A 249 23.54 -1.17 -9.09
C GLU A 249 24.25 -2.54 -9.04
N PRO A 250 24.03 -3.37 -8.01
CA PRO A 250 24.64 -4.69 -7.93
C PRO A 250 24.10 -5.65 -9.01
N ALA A 251 25.00 -6.34 -9.72
CA ALA A 251 24.70 -7.31 -10.79
C ALA A 251 23.84 -8.53 -10.38
N SER A 252 23.53 -8.68 -9.09
CA SER A 252 22.61 -9.72 -8.59
C SER A 252 21.14 -9.36 -8.82
N TYR A 253 20.79 -8.06 -8.82
CA TYR A 253 19.42 -7.60 -9.03
C TYR A 253 19.00 -7.69 -10.52
N GLU A 254 19.94 -7.49 -11.44
CA GLU A 254 19.70 -7.59 -12.89
C GLU A 254 19.30 -9.00 -13.35
N ARG A 255 19.74 -10.05 -12.64
CA ARG A 255 19.45 -11.45 -12.99
C ARG A 255 18.01 -11.87 -12.69
N GLN A 256 17.43 -11.41 -11.59
CA GLN A 256 16.00 -11.64 -11.31
C GLN A 256 15.10 -10.82 -12.25
N GLN A 257 15.54 -9.62 -12.64
CA GLN A 257 14.84 -8.82 -13.64
C GLN A 257 15.01 -9.32 -15.07
N ALA A 258 16.00 -10.16 -15.39
CA ALA A 258 16.28 -10.61 -16.76
C ALA A 258 15.30 -11.67 -17.28
N ALA A 259 14.70 -12.47 -16.40
CA ALA A 259 13.84 -13.59 -16.77
C ALA A 259 12.41 -13.19 -17.14
N CYS A 260 11.94 -12.01 -16.74
CA CYS A 260 10.58 -11.53 -16.97
C CYS A 260 10.62 -10.07 -17.44
N ARG A 261 11.22 -9.79 -18.61
CA ARG A 261 11.33 -8.42 -19.15
C ARG A 261 10.28 -8.17 -20.21
N PRO A 262 9.22 -7.40 -19.91
CA PRO A 262 8.37 -6.87 -20.95
C PRO A 262 9.10 -5.71 -21.67
N ALA A 263 8.77 -5.47 -22.94
CA ALA A 263 9.59 -4.75 -23.93
C ALA A 263 9.78 -3.24 -23.71
N TRP A 264 9.15 -2.65 -22.68
CA TRP A 264 9.13 -1.22 -22.34
C TRP A 264 10.52 -0.56 -22.17
N ARG A 265 11.59 -1.36 -22.02
CA ARG A 265 12.97 -0.90 -21.81
C ARG A 265 13.53 -0.08 -22.99
N GLN A 266 12.98 -0.21 -24.20
CA GLN A 266 13.55 0.46 -25.38
C GLN A 266 13.21 1.96 -25.46
N ASP A 267 12.07 2.39 -24.91
CA ASP A 267 11.63 3.79 -25.04
C ASP A 267 12.16 4.72 -23.95
N SER A 268 12.47 4.21 -22.75
CA SER A 268 13.05 5.05 -21.68
C SER A 268 14.44 5.58 -22.03
N HIS A 269 15.20 4.89 -22.89
CA HIS A 269 16.51 5.37 -23.35
C HIS A 269 16.44 6.43 -24.47
N ARG A 270 15.26 6.68 -25.07
CA ARG A 270 15.08 7.77 -26.03
C ARG A 270 14.78 9.11 -25.37
N HIS A 271 14.14 9.12 -24.20
CA HIS A 271 13.81 10.38 -23.50
C HIS A 271 15.00 11.01 -22.76
N ASP A 272 16.00 10.21 -22.33
CA ASP A 272 17.20 10.74 -21.65
C ASP A 272 18.25 11.38 -22.60
N ARG A 273 17.97 11.50 -23.90
CA ARG A 273 18.88 12.18 -24.86
C ARG A 273 18.48 13.63 -25.19
N HIS A 274 17.37 14.11 -24.63
CA HIS A 274 16.92 15.49 -24.83
C HIS A 274 16.48 16.13 -23.51
N THR A 275 17.44 16.33 -22.61
CA THR A 275 17.49 17.44 -21.61
C THR A 275 18.90 17.56 -21.06
#